data_AF-I1N559-F1
#
_entry.id   AF-I1N559-F1
#
_cell.length_a   1.000
_cell.length_b   1.000
_cell.length_c   1.000
_cell.angle_alpha   90.00
_cell.angle_beta   90.00
_cell.angle_gamma   90.00
#
_symmetry.space_group_name_H-M   'P 1'
#
loop_
_entity.id
_entity.type
_entity.pdbx_description
1 polymer ?
#
loop_
_entity_poly.entity_id
_entity_poly.type
_entity_poly.pdbx_seq_one_letter_code
_entity_poly.pdbx_strand_id
1 'polypeptide(L)'
;MDNTTTTHSTSSTYSITLLLLRVLTFIFLVMALIFISINKLTFDEIDAEIKFHDVYAYRYMLSTIVIGFAYNLLQMGFSIFTVVSGKRVLSSNGGYLFDFFGDKIIAYLLISGSAAGLGFTVELLQHIPSDSFTQKANVSASLLLVGFLFTAIASIFTSFALPKKDIN
;
A
#
# COMPACT_ATOMS: atom_id res chain seq x y z
N MET A 1 -15.10 5.85 -41.25
CA MET A 1 -15.06 4.39 -41.04
C MET A 1 -14.27 4.21 -39.76
N ASP A 2 -14.90 4.51 -38.63
CA ASP A 2 -14.21 4.94 -37.41
C ASP A 2 -14.54 3.96 -36.28
N ASN A 3 -13.67 2.98 -36.06
CA ASN A 3 -13.77 2.15 -34.85
C ASN A 3 -12.41 1.60 -34.34
N THR A 4 -11.29 2.11 -34.87
CA THR A 4 -9.94 1.67 -34.48
C THR A 4 -9.19 2.69 -33.63
N THR A 5 -9.63 3.95 -33.59
CA THR A 5 -8.99 5.02 -32.79
C THR A 5 -9.41 5.03 -31.32
N THR A 6 -10.57 4.46 -30.97
CA THR A 6 -11.09 4.47 -29.58
C THR A 6 -10.54 3.34 -28.70
N THR A 7 -10.10 2.22 -29.29
CA THR A 7 -9.58 1.07 -28.51
C THR A 7 -8.17 1.30 -27.97
N HIS A 8 -7.35 2.08 -28.68
CA HIS A 8 -5.98 2.39 -28.24
C HIS A 8 -5.92 3.38 -27.07
N SER A 9 -6.86 4.35 -26.98
CA SER A 9 -6.85 5.36 -25.91
C SER A 9 -7.17 4.73 -24.56
N THR A 10 -8.17 3.85 -24.49
CA THR A 10 -8.65 3.27 -23.23
C THR A 10 -7.57 2.46 -22.50
N SER A 11 -6.85 1.57 -23.19
CA SER A 11 -5.80 0.75 -22.55
C SER A 11 -4.64 1.58 -21.98
N SER A 12 -4.32 2.69 -22.66
CA SER A 12 -3.28 3.62 -22.23
C SER A 12 -3.73 4.40 -21.00
N THR A 13 -4.97 4.89 -20.99
CA THR A 13 -5.56 5.58 -19.83
C THR A 13 -5.55 4.68 -18.59
N TYR A 14 -6.00 3.42 -18.68
CA TYR A 14 -5.97 2.50 -17.54
C TYR A 14 -4.55 2.31 -16.98
N SER A 15 -3.58 2.13 -17.87
CA SER A 15 -2.18 1.94 -17.47
C SER A 15 -1.62 3.16 -16.74
N ILE A 16 -1.94 4.37 -17.21
CA ILE A 16 -1.54 5.63 -16.56
C ILE A 16 -2.23 5.81 -15.22
N THR A 17 -3.55 5.57 -15.14
CA THR A 17 -4.31 5.67 -13.89
C THR A 17 -3.79 4.71 -12.82
N LEU A 18 -3.51 3.46 -13.20
CA LEU A 18 -2.91 2.48 -12.29
C LEU A 18 -1.52 2.92 -11.82
N LEU A 19 -0.69 3.44 -12.72
CA LEU A 19 0.65 3.93 -12.38
C LEU A 19 0.59 5.10 -11.38
N LEU A 20 -0.34 6.05 -11.59
CA LEU A 20 -0.58 7.14 -10.65
C LEU A 20 -1.01 6.66 -9.27
N LEU A 21 -1.95 5.70 -9.21
CA LEU A 21 -2.40 5.10 -7.94
C LEU A 21 -1.26 4.38 -7.21
N ARG A 22 -0.38 3.69 -7.94
CA ARG A 22 0.80 3.02 -7.38
C ARG A 22 1.82 4.01 -6.82
N VAL A 23 2.13 5.08 -7.55
CA VAL A 23 3.02 6.14 -7.08
C VAL A 23 2.47 6.79 -5.82
N LEU A 24 1.18 7.06 -5.78
CA LEU A 24 0.54 7.67 -4.61
C LEU A 24 0.59 6.73 -3.39
N THR A 25 0.25 5.46 -3.59
CA THR A 25 0.38 4.41 -2.55
C THR A 25 1.80 4.33 -2.01
N PHE A 26 2.80 4.34 -2.89
CA PHE A 26 4.21 4.31 -2.51
C PHE A 26 4.60 5.51 -1.63
N ILE A 27 4.18 6.72 -1.99
CA ILE A 27 4.43 7.93 -1.19
C ILE A 27 3.83 7.79 0.21
N PHE A 28 2.57 7.36 0.32
CA PHE A 28 1.92 7.17 1.62
C PHE A 28 2.59 6.09 2.46
N LEU A 29 3.04 4.99 1.86
CA LEU A 29 3.79 3.94 2.55
C LEU A 29 5.15 4.42 3.05
N VAL A 30 5.88 5.20 2.25
CA VAL A 30 7.15 5.81 2.68
C VAL A 30 6.93 6.75 3.85
N MET A 31 5.91 7.62 3.77
CA MET A 31 5.57 8.52 4.87
C MET A 31 5.19 7.74 6.12
N ALA A 32 4.34 6.72 6.02
CA ALA A 32 3.98 5.85 7.13
C ALA A 32 5.22 5.17 7.76
N LEU A 33 6.14 4.68 6.93
CA LEU A 33 7.39 4.06 7.35
C LEU A 33 8.31 5.05 8.07
N ILE A 34 8.42 6.29 7.58
CA ILE A 34 9.22 7.34 8.22
C ILE A 34 8.63 7.66 9.60
N PHE A 35 7.32 7.89 9.70
CA PHE A 35 6.67 8.23 10.97
C PHE A 35 6.80 7.14 12.03
N ILE A 36 6.68 5.86 11.64
CA ILE A 36 6.86 4.74 12.58
C ILE A 36 8.34 4.48 12.92
N SER A 37 9.28 4.79 12.02
CA SER A 37 10.72 4.52 12.22
C SER A 37 11.45 5.61 13.01
N ILE A 38 11.04 6.88 12.88
CA ILE A 38 11.56 8.00 13.71
C ILE A 38 11.22 7.80 15.19
N ASN A 39 10.29 6.90 15.45
CA ASN A 39 9.63 6.67 16.70
C ASN A 39 10.44 5.66 17.53
N LYS A 40 11.55 6.12 18.11
CA LYS A 40 12.19 5.46 19.25
C LYS A 40 11.69 6.15 20.51
N LEU A 41 11.10 5.40 21.43
CA LEU A 41 10.85 5.87 22.80
C LEU A 41 12.21 5.91 23.50
N THR A 42 12.79 7.10 23.61
CA THR A 42 13.86 7.35 24.56
C THR A 42 13.19 7.69 25.88
N PHE A 43 13.02 6.70 26.76
CA PHE A 43 12.70 6.98 28.16
C PHE A 43 13.99 7.44 28.82
N ASP A 44 14.15 8.75 29.01
CA ASP A 44 15.38 9.36 29.54
C ASP A 44 15.56 9.13 31.06
N GLU A 45 14.77 8.27 31.71
CA GLU A 45 14.85 8.02 33.16
C GLU A 45 14.85 6.54 33.57
N ILE A 46 14.67 5.60 32.64
CA ILE A 46 14.81 4.17 32.90
C ILE A 46 15.52 3.59 31.69
N ASP A 47 16.64 2.91 31.92
CA ASP A 47 17.54 2.28 30.93
C ASP A 47 16.87 1.08 30.20
N ALA A 48 15.64 1.28 29.73
CA ALA A 48 14.79 0.34 29.03
C ALA A 48 14.15 1.08 27.83
N GLU A 49 14.82 1.05 26.68
CA GLU A 49 14.28 1.51 25.41
C GLU A 49 13.06 0.64 25.01
N ILE A 50 11.86 0.97 25.46
CA ILE A 50 10.64 0.29 24.96
C ILE A 50 10.35 0.83 23.55
N LYS A 51 11.00 0.25 22.55
CA LYS A 51 10.80 0.62 21.14
C LYS A 51 9.35 0.31 20.73
N PHE A 52 8.83 1.02 19.72
CA PHE A 52 7.58 0.62 19.06
C PHE A 52 7.54 -0.86 18.66
N HIS A 53 8.72 -1.43 18.41
CA HIS A 53 8.90 -2.84 18.10
C HIS A 53 8.71 -3.79 19.30
N ASP A 54 8.51 -3.32 20.52
CA ASP A 54 8.15 -4.21 21.64
C ASP A 54 6.64 -4.47 21.70
N VAL A 55 5.85 -3.51 21.23
CA VAL A 55 4.40 -3.66 21.15
C VAL A 55 4.04 -4.49 19.93
N TYR A 56 3.45 -5.66 20.17
CA TYR A 56 3.08 -6.61 19.12
C TYR A 56 2.24 -5.98 18.00
N ALA A 57 1.28 -5.10 18.34
CA ALA A 57 0.44 -4.41 17.37
C ALA A 57 1.24 -3.49 16.43
N TYR A 58 2.18 -2.69 16.97
CA TYR A 58 3.01 -1.81 16.15
C TYR A 58 4.08 -2.57 15.36
N ARG A 59 4.61 -3.69 15.88
CA ARG A 59 5.46 -4.61 15.08
C ARG A 59 4.71 -5.17 13.89
N TYR A 60 3.47 -5.59 14.11
CA TYR A 60 2.63 -6.12 13.05
C TYR A 60 2.35 -5.02 12.02
N MET A 61 1.95 -3.81 12.46
CA MET A 61 1.79 -2.66 11.57
C MET A 61 3.07 -2.37 10.77
N LEU A 62 4.24 -2.31 11.41
CA LEU A 62 5.53 -2.11 10.73
C LEU A 62 5.77 -3.18 9.66
N SER A 63 5.50 -4.45 10.00
CA SER A 63 5.66 -5.58 9.08
C SER A 63 4.73 -5.43 7.88
N THR A 64 3.49 -5.00 8.09
CA THR A 64 2.55 -4.75 6.98
C THR A 64 2.99 -3.61 6.07
N ILE A 65 3.55 -2.52 6.63
CA ILE A 65 4.11 -1.40 5.88
C ILE A 65 5.28 -1.89 5.01
N VAL A 66 6.21 -2.65 5.59
CA VAL A 66 7.40 -3.14 4.89
C VAL A 66 7.04 -4.09 3.75
N ILE A 67 6.12 -5.03 3.98
CA ILE A 67 5.63 -5.96 2.94
C ILE A 67 4.92 -5.19 1.82
N GLY A 68 4.01 -4.27 2.17
CA GLY A 68 3.31 -3.44 1.19
C GLY A 68 4.25 -2.54 0.39
N PHE A 69 5.30 -2.02 1.03
CA PHE A 69 6.34 -1.21 0.40
C PHE A 69 7.14 -2.04 -0.60
N ALA A 70 7.61 -3.22 -0.20
CA ALA A 70 8.38 -4.11 -1.09
C ALA A 70 7.56 -4.53 -2.32
N TYR A 71 6.27 -4.83 -2.13
CA TYR A 71 5.36 -5.13 -3.23
C TYR A 71 5.17 -3.94 -4.17
N ASN A 72 4.87 -2.75 -3.64
CA ASN A 72 4.70 -1.55 -4.46
C ASN A 72 5.96 -1.22 -5.25
N LEU A 73 7.14 -1.39 -4.65
CA LEU A 73 8.41 -1.15 -5.33
C LEU A 73 8.61 -2.12 -6.50
N LEU A 74 8.36 -3.42 -6.29
CA LEU A 74 8.44 -4.43 -7.35
C LEU A 74 7.50 -4.09 -8.52
N GLN A 75 6.26 -3.76 -8.20
CA GLN A 75 5.22 -3.53 -9.20
C GLN A 75 5.39 -2.21 -9.95
N MET A 76 5.90 -1.19 -9.28
CA MET A 76 6.30 0.06 -9.91
C MET A 76 7.49 -0.17 -10.85
N GLY A 77 8.45 -1.00 -10.46
CA GLY A 77 9.54 -1.45 -11.35
C GLY A 77 9.03 -2.15 -12.61
N PHE A 78 8.09 -3.09 -12.47
CA PHE A 78 7.47 -3.76 -13.63
C PHE A 78 6.66 -2.80 -14.50
N SER A 79 5.98 -1.82 -13.90
CA SER A 79 5.21 -0.80 -14.61
C SER A 79 6.11 0.12 -15.42
N ILE A 80 7.21 0.60 -14.83
CA ILE A 80 8.20 1.46 -15.52
C ILE A 80 8.88 0.67 -16.64
N PHE A 81 9.32 -0.56 -16.38
CA PHE A 81 9.93 -1.41 -17.40
C PHE A 81 8.99 -1.61 -18.59
N THR A 82 7.72 -1.88 -18.33
CA THR A 82 6.69 -2.01 -19.36
C THR A 82 6.59 -0.76 -20.24
N VAL A 83 6.56 0.42 -19.61
CA VAL A 83 6.43 1.70 -20.31
C VAL A 83 7.68 1.99 -21.14
N VAL A 84 8.88 1.71 -20.61
CA VAL A 84 10.16 1.99 -21.29
C VAL A 84 10.47 0.97 -22.40
N SER A 85 10.30 -0.32 -22.13
CA SER A 85 10.65 -1.38 -23.09
C SER A 85 9.56 -1.60 -24.16
N GLY A 86 8.37 -1.02 -24.01
CA GLY A 86 7.21 -1.25 -24.89
C GLY A 86 6.68 -2.68 -24.90
N LYS A 87 7.36 -3.61 -24.22
CA LYS A 87 6.95 -4.99 -23.95
C LYS A 87 6.60 -5.09 -22.47
N ARG A 88 5.34 -5.39 -22.16
CA ARG A 88 4.94 -5.74 -20.79
C ARG A 88 5.71 -6.98 -20.35
N VAL A 89 6.35 -6.92 -19.17
CA VAL A 89 7.01 -8.09 -18.55
C VAL A 89 6.01 -9.24 -18.41
N LEU A 90 4.78 -8.93 -18.02
CA LEU A 90 3.65 -9.85 -18.02
C LEU A 90 2.59 -9.39 -19.05
N SER A 91 2.93 -9.39 -20.35
CA SER A 91 2.02 -8.93 -21.42
C SER A 91 0.80 -9.84 -21.68
N SER A 92 0.62 -10.90 -20.90
CA SER A 92 -0.52 -11.82 -21.03
C SER A 92 -1.62 -11.47 -20.02
N ASN A 93 -2.85 -11.96 -20.20
CA ASN A 93 -3.93 -12.00 -19.20
C ASN A 93 -3.42 -12.23 -17.76
N GLY A 94 -2.35 -13.03 -17.61
CA GLY A 94 -1.71 -13.31 -16.33
C GLY A 94 -1.14 -12.09 -15.60
N GLY A 95 -0.68 -11.05 -16.29
CA GLY A 95 -0.15 -9.82 -15.67
C GLY A 95 -1.21 -9.04 -14.94
N TYR A 96 -2.34 -8.80 -15.59
CA TYR A 96 -3.49 -8.16 -14.95
C TYR A 96 -4.06 -9.00 -13.81
N LEU A 97 -4.04 -10.33 -13.93
CA LEU A 97 -4.44 -11.20 -12.82
C LEU A 97 -3.47 -11.10 -11.64
N PHE A 98 -2.17 -11.11 -11.88
CA PHE A 98 -1.16 -10.97 -10.83
C PHE A 98 -1.28 -9.61 -10.13
N ASP A 99 -1.43 -8.53 -10.91
CA ASP A 99 -1.64 -7.20 -10.36
C ASP A 99 -2.94 -7.14 -9.56
N PHE A 100 -4.04 -7.70 -10.08
CA PHE A 100 -5.34 -7.68 -9.42
C PHE A 100 -5.32 -8.41 -8.08
N PHE A 101 -4.82 -9.65 -8.07
CA PHE A 101 -4.74 -10.48 -6.88
C PHE A 101 -3.72 -9.95 -5.88
N GLY A 102 -2.56 -9.51 -6.36
CA GLY A 102 -1.52 -8.91 -5.52
C GLY A 102 -2.01 -7.63 -4.85
N ASP A 103 -2.64 -6.72 -5.60
CA ASP A 103 -3.22 -5.48 -5.06
C ASP A 103 -4.28 -5.81 -4.01
N LYS A 104 -5.10 -6.84 -4.22
CA LYS A 104 -6.09 -7.31 -3.24
C LYS A 104 -5.46 -7.81 -1.94
N ILE A 105 -4.49 -8.71 -2.05
CA ILE A 105 -3.82 -9.31 -0.88
C ILE A 105 -3.12 -8.22 -0.08
N ILE A 106 -2.42 -7.32 -0.76
CA ILE A 106 -1.71 -6.22 -0.12
C ILE A 106 -2.68 -5.23 0.48
N ALA A 107 -3.78 -4.89 -0.19
CA ALA A 107 -4.82 -4.05 0.40
C ALA A 107 -5.33 -4.65 1.73
N TYR A 108 -5.67 -5.94 1.77
CA TYR A 108 -6.10 -6.58 3.02
C TYR A 108 -5.01 -6.60 4.10
N LEU A 109 -3.76 -6.75 3.71
CA LEU A 109 -2.63 -6.71 4.63
C LEU A 109 -2.42 -5.29 5.20
N LEU A 110 -2.54 -4.24 4.38
CA LEU A 110 -2.41 -2.84 4.78
C LEU A 110 -3.53 -2.40 5.72
N ILE A 111 -4.80 -2.70 5.40
CA ILE A 111 -5.93 -2.37 6.30
C ILE A 111 -5.81 -3.13 7.63
N SER A 112 -5.39 -4.40 7.61
CA SER A 112 -5.19 -5.19 8.83
C SER A 112 -4.13 -4.56 9.75
N GLY A 113 -2.96 -4.20 9.19
CA GLY A 113 -1.90 -3.54 9.96
C GLY A 113 -2.29 -2.17 10.47
N SER A 114 -2.98 -1.37 9.63
CA SER A 114 -3.50 -0.06 10.03
C SER A 114 -4.52 -0.18 11.16
N ALA A 115 -5.47 -1.11 11.05
CA ALA A 115 -6.47 -1.37 12.07
C ALA A 115 -5.85 -1.83 13.39
N ALA A 116 -4.83 -2.71 13.34
CA ALA A 116 -4.10 -3.12 14.54
C ALA A 116 -3.37 -1.95 15.21
N GLY A 117 -2.71 -1.10 14.42
CA GLY A 117 -2.04 0.10 14.93
C GLY A 117 -3.01 1.10 15.55
N LEU A 118 -4.09 1.44 14.84
CA LEU A 118 -5.14 2.35 15.32
C LEU A 118 -5.85 1.79 16.56
N GLY A 119 -6.24 0.52 16.53
CA GLY A 119 -6.92 -0.15 17.64
C GLY A 119 -6.09 -0.10 18.92
N PHE A 120 -4.82 -0.49 18.84
CA PHE A 120 -3.92 -0.42 19.99
C PHE A 120 -3.65 1.02 20.44
N THR A 121 -3.51 1.97 19.50
CA THR A 121 -3.37 3.39 19.83
C THR A 121 -4.56 3.89 20.66
N VAL A 122 -5.79 3.54 20.27
CA VAL A 122 -7.01 3.92 20.99
C VAL A 122 -7.09 3.28 22.37
N GLU A 123 -6.76 1.99 22.49
CA GLU A 123 -6.71 1.31 23.79
C GLU A 123 -5.66 1.94 24.72
N LEU A 124 -4.49 2.32 24.18
CA LEU A 124 -3.44 2.99 24.94
C LEU A 124 -3.90 4.35 25.46
N LEU A 125 -4.59 5.13 24.64
CA LEU A 125 -5.13 6.46 24.98
C LEU A 125 -6.19 6.42 26.09
N GLN A 126 -6.83 5.28 26.34
CA GLN A 126 -7.77 5.12 27.46
C GLN A 126 -7.05 4.98 28.81
N HIS A 127 -5.79 4.55 28.81
CA HIS A 127 -5.03 4.24 30.02
C HIS A 127 -3.89 5.24 30.26
N ILE A 128 -3.35 5.83 29.20
CA ILE A 128 -2.18 6.72 29.23
C ILE A 128 -2.51 8.01 28.46
N PRO A 129 -2.17 9.19 28.99
CA PRO A 129 -2.37 10.44 28.26
C PRO A 129 -1.63 10.45 26.92
N SER A 130 -2.23 11.15 25.93
CA SER A 130 -1.66 11.24 24.59
C SER A 130 -0.27 11.88 24.61
N ASP A 131 0.72 11.15 24.13
CA ASP A 131 2.09 11.62 24.01
C ASP A 131 2.53 11.70 22.53
N SER A 132 3.77 12.15 22.31
CA SER A 132 4.31 12.28 20.95
C SER A 132 4.44 10.94 20.23
N PHE A 133 4.67 9.86 20.98
CA PHE A 133 4.71 8.48 20.49
C PHE A 133 3.35 8.12 19.88
N THR A 134 2.28 8.22 20.67
CA THR A 134 0.94 7.81 20.28
C THR A 134 0.41 8.63 19.11
N GLN A 135 0.70 9.94 19.08
CA GLN A 135 0.35 10.79 17.95
C GLN A 135 1.03 10.36 16.65
N LYS A 136 2.35 10.12 16.67
CA LYS A 136 3.09 9.68 15.48
C LYS A 136 2.66 8.27 15.03
N ALA A 137 2.33 7.39 15.97
CA ALA A 137 1.77 6.06 15.69
C ALA A 137 0.44 6.17 14.94
N ASN A 138 -0.45 7.01 15.46
CA ASN A 138 -1.76 7.28 14.86
C ASN A 138 -1.64 7.89 13.45
N VAL A 139 -0.71 8.84 13.27
CA VAL A 139 -0.41 9.43 11.95
C VAL A 139 0.08 8.35 10.99
N SER A 140 1.04 7.51 11.39
CA SER A 140 1.53 6.40 10.55
C SER A 140 0.41 5.44 10.17
N ALA A 141 -0.41 5.02 11.14
CA ALA A 141 -1.52 4.11 10.92
C ALA A 141 -2.59 4.70 9.99
N SER A 142 -2.86 6.02 10.10
CA SER A 142 -3.78 6.74 9.22
C SER A 142 -3.23 6.85 7.79
N LEU A 143 -1.94 7.17 7.63
CA LEU A 143 -1.28 7.20 6.31
C LEU A 143 -1.31 5.81 5.66
N LEU A 144 -1.14 4.76 6.46
CA LEU A 144 -1.26 3.38 6.00
C LEU A 144 -2.67 3.05 5.50
N LEU A 145 -3.70 3.56 6.18
CA LEU A 145 -5.10 3.41 5.77
C LEU A 145 -5.39 4.11 4.44
N VAL A 146 -4.79 5.29 4.24
CA VAL A 146 -4.87 6.02 2.97
C VAL A 146 -4.16 5.25 1.85
N GLY A 147 -2.97 4.67 2.13
CA GLY A 147 -2.29 3.77 1.21
C GLY A 147 -3.11 2.53 0.85
N PHE A 148 -3.82 1.95 1.82
CA PHE A 148 -4.79 0.88 1.57
C PHE A 148 -5.87 1.32 0.58
N LEU A 149 -6.47 2.50 0.76
CA LEU A 149 -7.55 2.97 -0.10
C LEU A 149 -7.09 3.09 -1.56
N PHE A 150 -5.91 3.65 -1.81
CA PHE A 150 -5.36 3.72 -3.16
C PHE A 150 -5.05 2.35 -3.75
N THR A 151 -4.51 1.42 -2.95
CA THR A 151 -4.27 0.03 -3.39
C THR A 151 -5.58 -0.68 -3.72
N ALA A 152 -6.62 -0.50 -2.91
CA ALA A 152 -7.94 -1.08 -3.14
C ALA A 152 -8.59 -0.52 -4.42
N ILE A 153 -8.48 0.78 -4.65
CA ILE A 153 -8.93 1.42 -5.89
C ILE A 153 -8.15 0.87 -7.08
N ALA A 154 -6.83 0.72 -6.98
CA ALA A 154 -6.00 0.12 -8.04
C ALA A 154 -6.44 -1.33 -8.37
N SER A 155 -6.77 -2.12 -7.36
CA SER A 155 -7.34 -3.46 -7.57
C SER A 155 -8.66 -3.41 -8.34
N ILE A 156 -9.57 -2.49 -8.01
CA ILE A 156 -10.85 -2.32 -8.73
C ILE A 156 -10.60 -1.97 -10.21
N PHE A 157 -9.70 -1.02 -10.49
CA PHE A 157 -9.34 -0.65 -11.87
C PHE A 157 -8.73 -1.82 -12.63
N THR A 158 -7.84 -2.59 -12.00
CA THR A 158 -7.24 -3.77 -12.62
C THR A 158 -8.29 -4.84 -12.93
N SER A 159 -9.34 -4.96 -12.11
CA SER A 159 -10.46 -5.87 -12.36
C SER A 159 -11.19 -5.55 -13.66
N PHE A 160 -11.41 -4.27 -13.95
CA PHE A 160 -12.06 -3.85 -15.20
C PHE A 160 -11.19 -4.10 -16.43
N ALA A 161 -9.87 -4.17 -16.26
CA ALA A 161 -8.93 -4.51 -17.32
C ALA A 161 -8.78 -6.03 -17.56
N LEU A 162 -9.41 -6.88 -16.74
CA LEU A 162 -9.35 -8.32 -16.92
C LEU A 162 -10.09 -8.73 -18.20
N PRO A 163 -9.44 -9.48 -19.11
CA PRO A 163 -10.10 -9.93 -20.33
C PRO A 163 -11.22 -10.90 -19.96
N LYS A 164 -12.44 -10.62 -20.42
CA LYS A 164 -13.59 -11.49 -20.23
C LYS A 164 -13.25 -12.84 -20.86
N LYS A 165 -13.31 -13.90 -20.07
CA LYS A 165 -13.22 -15.26 -20.58
C LYS A 165 -14.53 -15.55 -21.29
N ASP A 166 -14.50 -15.65 -22.62
CA ASP A 166 -15.64 -16.13 -23.39
C ASP A 166 -15.95 -17.55 -22.94
N ILE A 167 -17.11 -17.73 -22.31
CA ILE A 167 -17.65 -19.03 -21.94
C ILE A 167 -18.28 -19.59 -23.21
N ASN A 168 -17.53 -20.42 -23.93
CA ASN A 168 -18.06 -21.34 -24.95
C ASN A 168 -18.41 -22.68 -24.29
#